data_AF-A0A7X6SLZ9-F1
#
_entry.id   AF-A0A7X6SLZ9-F1
#
_cell.length_a   1.000
_cell.length_b   1.000
_cell.length_c   1.000
_cell.angle_alpha   90.00
_cell.angle_beta   90.00
_cell.angle_gamma   90.00
#
_symmetry.space_group_name_H-M   'P 1'
#
loop_
_entity.id
_entity.type
_entity.pdbx_description
1 polymer ?
#
loop_
_entity_poly.entity_id
_entity_poly.type
_entity_poly.pdbx_seq_one_letter_code
_entity_poly.pdbx_strand_id
1 'polypeptide(L)'
;MEKSSQVNGKKFLLTSYSFSKFGGAELNTVELADYLVENGADVDFFSYDADGPLAEYVEKKFNKKILSDKIKPLTQREEDLQVTPLQVEDYDYIWVGANIIPISIIRQVNSAKRLPKFLFIHMSSLVGFPLDAPLLPEFESKIASRVLTIGKANTENNIYRILGDTVQVADWLNPVPVEYKELTPRSGDLKKIAVISSSHPTNEVMEATKILSEQGVEVEYIGEYANNHKLVDAEIYNEYDLIIGIGKNVKYSLVSGVPIYLYGRFGGPGYLTDSNLTTATTTNFSGRGFEKKTSTQIATEIIDSYGSALAFHEKNRDAFIEQYSIDVVVESLFSKLNKEQSKKVKFSNQYINWLVSMQINLMQRLQNTAEMIKAREKVAQLERQLIAKNKEIIGIYNSKSWKITKPLRAAMKLLKRSS
;
A
#
# COMPACT_ATOMS: atom_id res chain seq x y z
N MET A 1 -17.58 -16.78 -29.01
CA MET A 1 -18.33 -16.50 -27.77
C MET A 1 -17.34 -15.89 -26.80
N GLU A 2 -17.42 -14.58 -26.56
CA GLU A 2 -16.66 -13.96 -25.48
C GLU A 2 -17.06 -14.63 -24.15
N LYS A 3 -16.09 -15.13 -23.39
CA LYS A 3 -16.34 -15.59 -22.03
C LYS A 3 -16.79 -14.35 -21.25
N SER A 4 -18.07 -14.28 -20.87
CA SER A 4 -18.53 -13.26 -19.94
C SER A 4 -17.74 -13.41 -18.63
N SER A 5 -17.06 -12.34 -18.22
CA SER A 5 -16.33 -12.30 -16.96
C SER A 5 -17.24 -12.63 -15.77
N GLN A 6 -16.68 -13.28 -14.74
CA GLN A 6 -17.42 -13.71 -13.54
C GLN A 6 -18.00 -12.55 -12.71
N VAL A 7 -17.54 -11.33 -12.98
CA VAL A 7 -17.90 -10.10 -12.27
C VAL A 7 -18.82 -9.17 -13.08
N ASN A 8 -19.09 -9.51 -14.34
CA ASN A 8 -19.92 -8.69 -15.23
C ASN A 8 -21.33 -8.50 -14.64
N GLY A 9 -21.80 -7.24 -14.60
CA GLY A 9 -23.10 -6.86 -14.05
C GLY A 9 -23.23 -7.02 -12.53
N LYS A 10 -22.12 -7.26 -11.81
CA LYS A 10 -22.12 -7.35 -10.34
C LYS A 10 -21.84 -6.00 -9.72
N LYS A 11 -22.41 -5.77 -8.53
CA LYS A 11 -22.16 -4.55 -7.75
C LYS A 11 -21.23 -4.81 -6.57
N PHE A 12 -20.19 -3.98 -6.46
CA PHE A 12 -19.16 -4.06 -5.43
C PHE A 12 -19.15 -2.81 -4.57
N LEU A 13 -18.97 -3.00 -3.27
CA LEU A 13 -18.50 -1.96 -2.37
C LEU A 13 -17.04 -2.28 -1.99
N LEU A 14 -16.13 -1.37 -2.33
CA LEU A 14 -14.73 -1.48 -1.96
C LEU A 14 -14.40 -0.52 -0.83
N THR A 15 -13.96 -1.07 0.30
CA THR A 15 -13.60 -0.27 1.48
C THR A 15 -12.09 -0.28 1.71
N SER A 16 -11.58 0.85 2.18
CA SER A 16 -10.24 1.01 2.73
C SER A 16 -10.31 2.03 3.86
N TYR A 17 -9.34 2.04 4.77
CA TYR A 17 -9.22 3.15 5.71
C TYR A 17 -8.88 4.45 5.01
N SER A 18 -7.94 4.38 4.06
CA SER A 18 -7.39 5.55 3.38
C SER A 18 -7.33 5.35 1.88
N PHE A 19 -7.59 6.44 1.16
CA PHE A 19 -7.22 6.67 -0.24
C PHE A 19 -6.39 7.96 -0.34
N SER A 20 -5.62 8.34 0.69
CA SER A 20 -4.85 9.59 0.65
C SER A 20 -3.55 9.45 -0.16
N LYS A 21 -2.87 8.30 -0.10
CA LYS A 21 -1.53 8.10 -0.70
C LYS A 21 -1.48 6.85 -1.58
N PHE A 22 -0.54 6.81 -2.52
CA PHE A 22 -0.21 5.63 -3.32
C PHE A 22 0.58 4.60 -2.48
N GLY A 23 -0.10 3.95 -1.54
CA GLY A 23 0.45 2.88 -0.71
C GLY A 23 0.08 1.49 -1.22
N GLY A 24 0.83 0.46 -0.79
CA GLY A 24 0.63 -0.90 -1.29
C GLY A 24 -0.73 -1.50 -0.93
N ALA A 25 -1.34 -1.10 0.19
CA ALA A 25 -2.66 -1.60 0.59
C ALA A 25 -3.77 -0.92 -0.21
N GLU A 26 -3.66 0.39 -0.39
CA GLU A 26 -4.60 1.23 -1.11
C GLU A 26 -4.59 0.89 -2.62
N LEU A 27 -3.41 0.68 -3.20
CA LEU A 27 -3.26 0.27 -4.60
C LEU A 27 -3.93 -1.07 -4.89
N ASN A 28 -3.90 -2.04 -3.97
CA ASN A 28 -4.61 -3.32 -4.17
C ASN A 28 -6.11 -3.12 -4.40
N THR A 29 -6.74 -2.24 -3.62
CA THR A 29 -8.16 -1.93 -3.76
C THR A 29 -8.46 -1.22 -5.07
N VAL A 30 -7.59 -0.29 -5.49
CA VAL A 30 -7.77 0.50 -6.71
C VAL A 30 -7.53 -0.32 -7.98
N GLU A 31 -6.52 -1.20 -7.98
CA GLU A 31 -6.25 -2.10 -9.10
C GLU A 31 -7.34 -3.16 -9.27
N LEU A 32 -7.88 -3.68 -8.16
CA LEU A 32 -9.07 -4.52 -8.22
C LEU A 32 -10.24 -3.75 -8.83
N ALA A 33 -10.48 -2.51 -8.40
CA ALA A 33 -11.55 -1.70 -8.94
C ALA A 33 -11.41 -1.49 -10.46
N ASP A 34 -10.19 -1.24 -10.92
CA ASP A 34 -9.86 -1.08 -12.33
C ASP A 34 -10.27 -2.32 -13.13
N TYR A 35 -9.77 -3.48 -12.72
CA TYR A 35 -10.13 -4.75 -13.35
C TYR A 35 -11.64 -5.01 -13.32
N LEU A 36 -12.31 -4.75 -12.19
CA LEU A 36 -13.75 -4.97 -12.04
C LEU A 36 -14.56 -4.10 -13.01
N VAL A 37 -14.24 -2.80 -13.12
CA VAL A 37 -14.94 -1.85 -14.00
C VAL A 37 -14.69 -2.17 -15.47
N GLU A 38 -13.44 -2.49 -15.84
CA GLU A 38 -13.11 -2.94 -17.20
C GLU A 38 -13.87 -4.22 -17.60
N ASN A 39 -14.22 -5.05 -16.62
CA ASN A 39 -14.98 -6.29 -16.80
C ASN A 39 -16.50 -6.14 -16.54
N GLY A 40 -17.02 -4.91 -16.56
CA GLY A 40 -18.45 -4.62 -16.55
C GLY A 40 -19.13 -4.66 -15.18
N ALA A 41 -18.37 -4.58 -14.08
CA ALA A 41 -18.92 -4.43 -12.75
C ALA A 41 -19.22 -2.96 -12.40
N ASP A 42 -20.16 -2.73 -11.49
CA ASP A 42 -20.39 -1.42 -10.86
C ASP A 42 -19.68 -1.38 -9.50
N VAL A 43 -18.88 -0.34 -9.28
CA VAL A 43 -18.03 -0.22 -8.10
C VAL A 43 -18.33 1.09 -7.37
N ASP A 44 -18.64 0.98 -6.08
CA ASP A 44 -18.69 2.09 -5.14
C ASP A 44 -17.49 2.01 -4.18
N PHE A 45 -16.97 3.16 -3.76
CA PHE A 45 -15.84 3.27 -2.84
C PHE A 45 -16.28 3.86 -1.51
N PHE A 46 -15.72 3.35 -0.40
CA PHE A 46 -15.92 3.91 0.93
C PHE A 46 -14.61 4.02 1.70
N SER A 47 -14.38 5.18 2.34
CA SER A 47 -13.19 5.44 3.15
C SER A 47 -13.44 6.50 4.21
N TYR A 48 -12.68 6.44 5.30
CA TYR A 48 -12.68 7.51 6.33
C TYR A 48 -11.61 8.57 6.09
N ASP A 49 -10.60 8.26 5.29
CA ASP A 49 -9.58 9.20 4.83
C ASP A 49 -9.55 9.20 3.29
N ALA A 50 -10.14 10.23 2.70
CA ALA A 50 -10.19 10.43 1.25
C ALA A 50 -9.54 11.77 0.85
N ASP A 51 -8.60 12.25 1.67
CA ASP A 51 -7.90 13.50 1.44
C ASP A 51 -6.52 13.22 0.83
N GLY A 52 -6.40 13.30 -0.50
CA GLY A 52 -5.08 13.21 -1.14
C GLY A 52 -5.09 12.80 -2.61
N PRO A 53 -3.89 12.70 -3.21
CA PRO A 53 -3.73 12.42 -4.63
C PRO A 53 -4.35 11.10 -5.09
N LEU A 54 -4.39 10.06 -4.25
CA LEU A 54 -5.01 8.80 -4.66
C LEU A 54 -6.55 8.93 -4.71
N ALA A 55 -7.17 9.69 -3.81
CA ALA A 55 -8.61 9.95 -3.85
C ALA A 55 -8.98 10.73 -5.11
N GLU A 56 -8.24 11.80 -5.43
CA GLU A 56 -8.41 12.56 -6.69
C GLU A 56 -8.28 11.67 -7.92
N TYR A 57 -7.29 10.75 -7.91
CA TYR A 57 -7.11 9.77 -8.97
C TYR A 57 -8.31 8.83 -9.10
N VAL A 58 -8.78 8.24 -7.99
CA VAL A 58 -9.95 7.33 -7.97
C VAL A 58 -11.20 8.05 -8.47
N GLU A 59 -11.51 9.23 -7.93
CA GLU A 59 -12.73 9.96 -8.32
C GLU A 59 -12.71 10.36 -9.79
N LYS A 60 -11.55 10.77 -10.31
CA LYS A 60 -11.37 11.10 -11.73
C LYS A 60 -11.45 9.87 -12.62
N LYS A 61 -10.73 8.80 -12.29
CA LYS A 61 -10.62 7.60 -13.12
C LYS A 61 -11.95 6.85 -13.22
N PHE A 62 -12.65 6.71 -12.10
CA PHE A 62 -13.90 5.95 -12.04
C PHE A 62 -15.15 6.82 -12.18
N ASN A 63 -15.01 8.16 -12.18
CA ASN A 63 -16.13 9.10 -12.17
C ASN A 63 -17.13 8.81 -11.02
N LYS A 64 -16.59 8.49 -9.84
CA LYS A 64 -17.33 8.07 -8.65
C LYS A 64 -16.78 8.78 -7.43
N LYS A 65 -17.65 9.34 -6.60
CA LYS A 65 -17.20 9.92 -5.33
C LYS A 65 -16.84 8.83 -4.33
N ILE A 66 -15.85 9.09 -3.48
CA ILE A 66 -15.56 8.23 -2.35
C ILE A 66 -16.54 8.57 -1.22
N LEU A 67 -17.30 7.56 -0.79
CA LEU A 67 -18.29 7.70 0.27
C LEU A 67 -17.63 7.65 1.65
N SER A 68 -18.24 8.27 2.66
CA SER A 68 -17.69 8.33 4.01
C SER A 68 -18.76 8.64 5.05
N ASP A 69 -18.71 7.98 6.22
CA ASP A 69 -19.47 8.42 7.38
C ASP A 69 -18.72 9.57 8.07
N LYS A 70 -19.43 10.55 8.62
CA LYS A 70 -18.84 11.71 9.32
C LYS A 70 -19.24 11.73 10.77
N ILE A 71 -18.27 12.00 11.65
CA ILE A 71 -18.49 12.25 13.08
C ILE A 71 -17.93 13.62 13.43
N LYS A 72 -18.68 14.39 14.23
CA LYS A 72 -18.13 15.63 14.79
C LYS A 72 -17.00 15.30 15.77
N PRO A 73 -15.79 15.86 15.61
CA PRO A 73 -14.60 15.46 16.37
C PRO A 73 -14.70 15.58 17.91
N LEU A 74 -15.70 16.27 18.45
CA LEU A 74 -15.74 16.70 19.85
C LEU A 74 -16.93 16.19 20.67
N THR A 75 -17.96 15.64 20.04
CA THR A 75 -19.16 15.15 20.73
C THR A 75 -19.44 13.72 20.30
N GLN A 76 -18.96 12.79 21.13
CA GLN A 76 -18.94 11.33 20.89
C GLN A 76 -20.34 10.71 21.04
N ARG A 77 -21.36 11.29 20.42
CA ARG A 77 -22.75 10.87 20.56
C ARG A 77 -23.27 10.39 19.21
N GLU A 78 -24.12 9.37 19.25
CA GLU A 78 -24.74 8.78 18.05
C GLU A 78 -25.54 9.81 17.23
N GLU A 79 -26.09 10.84 17.89
CA GLU A 79 -26.79 11.96 17.25
C GLU A 79 -25.91 12.88 16.39
N ASP A 80 -24.59 12.85 16.58
CA ASP A 80 -23.62 13.64 15.81
C ASP A 80 -23.00 12.87 14.63
N LEU A 81 -23.45 11.62 14.43
CA LEU A 81 -23.03 10.74 13.35
C LEU A 81 -23.87 10.97 12.09
N GLN A 82 -23.22 11.37 11.00
CA GLN A 82 -23.81 11.37 9.66
C GLN A 82 -23.39 10.08 8.96
N VAL A 83 -24.35 9.16 8.81
CA VAL A 83 -24.12 7.88 8.14
C VAL A 83 -24.49 7.98 6.67
N THR A 84 -23.63 7.47 5.80
CA THR A 84 -23.93 7.27 4.38
C THR A 84 -25.01 6.19 4.24
N PRO A 85 -26.17 6.49 3.61
CA PRO A 85 -27.33 5.59 3.59
C PRO A 85 -27.19 4.47 2.53
N LEU A 86 -26.17 3.64 2.66
CA LEU A 86 -25.98 2.45 1.83
C LEU A 86 -26.96 1.35 2.22
N GLN A 87 -27.52 0.64 1.24
CA GLN A 87 -28.30 -0.58 1.48
C GLN A 87 -27.41 -1.80 1.26
N VAL A 88 -27.35 -2.70 2.25
CA VAL A 88 -26.48 -3.89 2.16
C VAL A 88 -26.93 -4.84 1.05
N GLU A 89 -28.21 -4.85 0.73
CA GLU A 89 -28.82 -5.71 -0.29
C GLU A 89 -28.52 -5.26 -1.73
N ASP A 90 -28.07 -4.02 -1.93
CA ASP A 90 -27.72 -3.49 -3.25
C ASP A 90 -26.43 -4.10 -3.81
N TYR A 91 -25.60 -4.68 -2.93
CA TYR A 91 -24.30 -5.22 -3.31
C TYR A 91 -24.36 -6.74 -3.52
N ASP A 92 -23.56 -7.23 -4.47
CA ASP A 92 -23.23 -8.64 -4.59
C ASP A 92 -22.04 -8.99 -3.70
N TYR A 93 -21.08 -8.06 -3.61
CA TYR A 93 -19.80 -8.22 -2.96
C TYR A 93 -19.44 -7.00 -2.13
N ILE A 94 -18.85 -7.23 -0.96
CA ILE A 94 -18.23 -6.18 -0.14
C ILE A 94 -16.79 -6.61 0.13
N TRP A 95 -15.84 -5.84 -0.41
CA TRP A 95 -14.43 -5.95 -0.10
C TRP A 95 -14.13 -5.09 1.12
N VAL A 96 -13.68 -5.75 2.19
CA VAL A 96 -13.39 -5.13 3.48
C VAL A 96 -11.89 -4.98 3.64
N GLY A 97 -11.37 -3.79 3.30
CA GLY A 97 -9.99 -3.40 3.53
C GLY A 97 -9.82 -2.71 4.89
N ALA A 98 -8.71 -3.01 5.59
CA ALA A 98 -8.36 -2.40 6.88
C ALA A 98 -9.47 -2.45 7.94
N ASN A 99 -10.30 -3.51 7.92
CA ASN A 99 -11.44 -3.72 8.81
C ASN A 99 -12.54 -2.62 8.73
N ILE A 100 -12.61 -1.87 7.63
CA ILE A 100 -13.56 -0.76 7.48
C ILE A 100 -14.88 -1.25 6.88
N ILE A 101 -15.98 -1.00 7.58
CA ILE A 101 -17.33 -1.32 7.12
C ILE A 101 -18.24 -0.13 7.42
N PRO A 102 -19.02 0.38 6.44
CA PRO A 102 -19.94 1.49 6.69
C PRO A 102 -20.95 1.16 7.79
N ILE A 103 -21.28 2.14 8.62
CA ILE A 103 -22.16 1.93 9.78
C ILE A 103 -23.57 1.49 9.35
N SER A 104 -24.05 2.01 8.21
CA SER A 104 -25.32 1.60 7.62
C SER A 104 -25.36 0.11 7.29
N ILE A 105 -24.27 -0.46 6.76
CA ILE A 105 -24.15 -1.88 6.45
C ILE A 105 -24.17 -2.71 7.74
N ILE A 106 -23.41 -2.31 8.76
CA ILE A 106 -23.37 -3.00 10.07
C ILE A 106 -24.76 -3.07 10.70
N ARG A 107 -25.53 -1.98 10.65
CA ARG A 107 -26.89 -1.95 11.22
C ARG A 107 -27.88 -2.86 10.50
N GLN A 108 -27.63 -3.19 9.23
CA GLN A 108 -28.55 -3.95 8.40
C GLN A 108 -28.27 -5.46 8.36
N VAL A 109 -27.10 -5.94 8.82
CA VAL A 109 -26.72 -7.36 8.63
C VAL A 109 -27.72 -8.36 9.21
N ASN A 110 -28.44 -8.00 10.28
CA ASN A 110 -29.45 -8.86 10.91
C ASN A 110 -30.81 -8.84 10.20
N SER A 111 -31.16 -7.73 9.56
CA SER A 111 -32.49 -7.50 8.96
C SER A 111 -32.53 -7.73 7.46
N ALA A 112 -31.37 -7.74 6.81
CA ALA A 112 -31.24 -8.03 5.39
C ALA A 112 -31.78 -9.42 5.04
N LYS A 113 -32.63 -9.49 4.03
CA LYS A 113 -33.14 -10.71 3.39
C LYS A 113 -32.01 -11.47 2.71
N ARG A 114 -31.03 -10.75 2.16
CA ARG A 114 -29.85 -11.31 1.49
C ARG A 114 -28.61 -10.51 1.87
N LEU A 115 -27.56 -11.22 2.27
CA LEU A 115 -26.24 -10.62 2.47
C LEU A 115 -25.38 -10.76 1.20
N PRO A 116 -24.57 -9.73 0.89
CA PRO A 116 -23.50 -9.84 -0.09
C PRO A 116 -22.43 -10.82 0.41
N LYS A 117 -21.53 -11.21 -0.49
CA LYS A 117 -20.34 -11.97 -0.12
C LYS A 117 -19.28 -11.00 0.41
N PHE A 118 -18.93 -11.17 1.69
CA PHE A 118 -17.90 -10.37 2.33
C PHE A 118 -16.52 -10.99 2.09
N LEU A 119 -15.59 -10.19 1.57
CA LEU A 119 -14.20 -10.54 1.32
C LEU A 119 -13.32 -9.66 2.22
N PHE A 120 -12.78 -10.22 3.28
CA PHE A 120 -11.89 -9.47 4.19
C PHE A 120 -10.45 -9.63 3.73
N ILE A 121 -9.72 -8.53 3.51
CA ILE A 121 -8.30 -8.61 3.15
C ILE A 121 -7.41 -8.18 4.31
N HIS A 122 -6.37 -8.97 4.57
CA HIS A 122 -5.35 -8.70 5.58
C HIS A 122 -3.96 -8.74 4.95
N MET A 123 -3.18 -7.66 5.08
CA MET A 123 -1.98 -7.43 4.27
C MET A 123 -0.67 -7.41 5.06
N SER A 124 -0.68 -7.85 6.31
CA SER A 124 0.52 -7.95 7.14
C SER A 124 0.66 -9.33 7.75
N SER A 125 1.90 -9.83 7.77
CA SER A 125 2.30 -11.02 8.53
C SER A 125 2.92 -10.67 9.88
N LEU A 126 3.00 -9.40 10.24
CA LEU A 126 3.61 -8.96 11.49
C LEU A 126 2.56 -9.05 12.60
N VAL A 127 2.89 -9.80 13.65
CA VAL A 127 2.05 -9.92 14.84
C VAL A 127 1.96 -8.57 15.54
N GLY A 128 0.75 -8.14 15.89
CA GLY A 128 0.52 -6.90 16.65
C GLY A 128 0.44 -5.62 15.81
N PHE A 129 0.41 -5.70 14.48
CA PHE A 129 0.03 -4.57 13.62
C PHE A 129 -1.49 -4.49 13.55
N PRO A 130 -2.14 -3.51 14.22
CA PRO A 130 -3.57 -3.56 14.50
C PRO A 130 -4.44 -3.41 13.24
N LEU A 131 -4.00 -2.68 12.21
CA LEU A 131 -4.83 -2.39 11.03
C LEU A 131 -4.98 -3.58 10.07
N ASP A 132 -4.02 -4.51 10.08
CA ASP A 132 -3.97 -5.69 9.22
C ASP A 132 -4.27 -7.00 9.97
N ALA A 133 -4.64 -6.90 11.25
CA ALA A 133 -5.15 -8.02 12.02
C ALA A 133 -6.68 -8.04 11.93
N PRO A 134 -7.33 -9.22 12.03
CA PRO A 134 -8.78 -9.30 12.20
C PRO A 134 -9.23 -8.59 13.49
N LEU A 135 -9.66 -7.34 13.37
CA LEU A 135 -10.10 -6.52 14.52
C LEU A 135 -11.52 -6.88 14.98
N LEU A 136 -12.27 -7.57 14.12
CA LEU A 136 -13.67 -7.95 14.35
C LEU A 136 -13.83 -9.48 14.33
N PRO A 137 -13.14 -10.25 15.18
CA PRO A 137 -12.96 -11.69 14.98
C PRO A 137 -14.26 -12.49 14.97
N GLU A 138 -15.20 -12.20 15.89
CA GLU A 138 -16.50 -12.88 15.90
C GLU A 138 -17.37 -12.48 14.69
N PHE A 139 -17.33 -11.22 14.25
CA PHE A 139 -18.08 -10.76 13.09
C PHE A 139 -17.55 -11.38 11.81
N GLU A 140 -16.23 -11.27 11.59
CA GLU A 140 -15.53 -11.76 10.43
C GLU A 140 -15.65 -13.28 10.28
N SER A 141 -15.37 -14.06 11.34
CA SER A 141 -15.49 -15.53 11.29
C SER A 141 -16.88 -16.01 10.90
N LYS A 142 -17.94 -15.29 11.32
CA LYS A 142 -19.32 -15.63 10.97
C LYS A 142 -19.68 -15.19 9.56
N ILE A 143 -19.38 -13.94 9.16
CA ILE A 143 -19.92 -13.35 7.92
C ILE A 143 -19.01 -13.52 6.70
N ALA A 144 -17.70 -13.64 6.87
CA ALA A 144 -16.75 -13.68 5.76
C ALA A 144 -17.08 -14.85 4.84
N SER A 145 -17.23 -14.55 3.55
CA SER A 145 -17.26 -15.58 2.50
C SER A 145 -15.84 -16.04 2.23
N ARG A 146 -14.88 -15.12 2.20
CA ARG A 146 -13.45 -15.42 2.24
C ARG A 146 -12.67 -14.42 3.07
N VAL A 147 -11.60 -14.91 3.67
CA VAL A 147 -10.52 -14.12 4.24
C VAL A 147 -9.33 -14.20 3.28
N LEU A 148 -8.90 -13.07 2.77
CA LEU A 148 -7.89 -12.93 1.73
C LEU A 148 -6.53 -12.61 2.36
N THR A 149 -5.53 -13.39 1.97
CA THR A 149 -4.17 -13.31 2.51
C THR A 149 -3.12 -13.08 1.43
N ILE A 150 -2.04 -12.41 1.80
CA ILE A 150 -0.94 -12.05 0.89
C ILE A 150 0.22 -13.06 0.90
N GLY A 151 0.13 -14.09 1.73
CA GLY A 151 1.10 -15.17 1.82
C GLY A 151 0.93 -16.02 3.06
N LYS A 152 1.54 -17.21 3.05
CA LYS A 152 1.41 -18.23 4.10
C LYS A 152 1.73 -17.72 5.50
N ALA A 153 2.79 -16.93 5.67
CA ALA A 153 3.14 -16.38 6.98
C ALA A 153 2.08 -15.41 7.52
N ASN A 154 1.31 -14.73 6.66
CA ASN A 154 0.19 -13.89 7.08
C ASN A 154 -1.00 -14.76 7.53
N THR A 155 -1.31 -15.82 6.80
CA THR A 155 -2.34 -16.80 7.18
C THR A 155 -2.05 -17.45 8.53
N GLU A 156 -0.86 -18.01 8.71
CA GLU A 156 -0.51 -18.79 9.91
C GLU A 156 -0.31 -17.91 11.14
N ASN A 157 0.42 -16.79 11.01
CA ASN A 157 0.79 -15.99 12.17
C ASN A 157 -0.33 -15.05 12.66
N ASN A 158 -1.23 -14.64 11.76
CA ASN A 158 -2.28 -13.67 12.07
C ASN A 158 -3.68 -14.27 11.96
N ILE A 159 -4.05 -14.80 10.79
CA ILE A 159 -5.45 -15.21 10.54
C ILE A 159 -5.86 -16.39 11.41
N TYR A 160 -5.15 -17.52 11.31
CA TYR A 160 -5.50 -18.71 12.08
C TYR A 160 -5.30 -18.55 13.59
N ARG A 161 -4.34 -17.70 13.99
CA ARG A 161 -4.14 -17.35 15.40
C ARG A 161 -5.34 -16.61 16.01
N ILE A 162 -6.03 -15.78 15.23
CA ILE A 162 -7.09 -14.89 15.74
C ILE A 162 -8.49 -15.45 15.44
N LEU A 163 -8.71 -15.98 14.24
CA LEU A 163 -10.01 -16.47 13.77
C LEU A 163 -10.16 -18.00 13.88
N GLY A 164 -9.07 -18.73 14.13
CA GLY A 164 -9.03 -20.19 14.02
C GLY A 164 -8.83 -20.67 12.57
N ASP A 165 -8.56 -21.95 12.39
CA ASP A 165 -8.29 -22.60 11.10
C ASP A 165 -9.55 -22.99 10.31
N THR A 166 -10.73 -22.80 10.89
CA THR A 166 -12.02 -23.12 10.27
C THR A 166 -12.52 -22.06 9.28
N VAL A 167 -11.92 -20.85 9.29
CA VAL A 167 -12.28 -19.79 8.35
C VAL A 167 -11.80 -20.11 6.94
N GLN A 168 -12.60 -19.74 5.95
CA GLN A 168 -12.29 -19.97 4.55
C GLN A 168 -11.29 -18.94 4.05
N VAL A 169 -10.02 -19.32 3.97
CA VAL A 169 -8.94 -18.46 3.46
C VAL A 169 -8.79 -18.63 1.95
N ALA A 170 -8.47 -17.55 1.24
CA ALA A 170 -8.03 -17.61 -0.15
C ALA A 170 -6.78 -16.75 -0.36
N ASP A 171 -5.90 -17.26 -1.23
CA ASP A 171 -4.67 -16.58 -1.63
C ASP A 171 -5.00 -15.43 -2.57
N TRP A 172 -4.82 -14.19 -2.09
CA TRP A 172 -4.88 -12.99 -2.92
C TRP A 172 -3.50 -12.67 -3.49
N LEU A 173 -2.46 -12.85 -2.67
CA LEU A 173 -1.06 -12.70 -3.07
C LEU A 173 -0.78 -11.40 -3.84
N ASN A 174 -1.44 -10.28 -3.54
CA ASN A 174 -1.23 -8.98 -4.20
C ASN A 174 -1.13 -9.13 -5.73
N PRO A 175 -2.23 -9.45 -6.42
CA PRO A 175 -2.20 -9.67 -7.84
C PRO A 175 -1.78 -8.39 -8.58
N VAL A 176 -1.35 -8.60 -9.81
CA VAL A 176 -0.68 -7.65 -10.68
C VAL A 176 -1.61 -7.31 -11.85
N PRO A 177 -1.83 -6.03 -12.15
CA PRO A 177 -2.63 -5.60 -13.29
C PRO A 177 -2.21 -6.23 -14.63
N VAL A 178 -3.16 -6.34 -15.57
CA VAL A 178 -3.00 -7.08 -16.83
C VAL A 178 -1.90 -6.49 -17.70
N GLU A 179 -1.76 -5.17 -17.72
CA GLU A 179 -0.78 -4.45 -18.54
C GLU A 179 0.68 -4.85 -18.26
N TYR A 180 0.99 -5.37 -17.07
CA TYR A 180 2.35 -5.80 -16.74
C TYR A 180 2.74 -7.07 -17.48
N LYS A 181 1.84 -8.04 -17.68
CA LYS A 181 2.18 -9.28 -18.40
C LYS A 181 2.29 -9.07 -19.91
N GLU A 182 1.76 -7.96 -20.42
CA GLU A 182 1.90 -7.55 -21.83
C GLU A 182 3.25 -6.89 -22.12
N LEU A 183 4.06 -6.59 -21.09
CA LEU A 183 5.39 -6.02 -21.27
C LEU A 183 6.35 -7.05 -21.90
N THR A 184 7.30 -6.52 -22.67
CA THR A 184 8.39 -7.35 -23.21
C THR A 184 9.40 -7.66 -22.10
N PRO A 185 9.72 -8.94 -21.86
CA PRO A 185 10.75 -9.32 -20.89
C PRO A 185 12.09 -8.65 -21.20
N ARG A 186 12.84 -8.31 -20.15
CA ARG A 186 14.12 -7.62 -20.31
C ARG A 186 15.17 -8.55 -20.90
N SER A 187 16.06 -7.98 -21.69
CA SER A 187 17.22 -8.66 -22.27
C SER A 187 18.37 -7.66 -22.45
N GLY A 188 19.60 -8.15 -22.52
CA GLY A 188 20.78 -7.33 -22.79
C GLY A 188 21.52 -6.87 -21.53
N ASP A 189 22.23 -5.74 -21.65
CA ASP A 189 23.12 -5.22 -20.61
C ASP A 189 22.38 -4.37 -19.57
N LEU A 190 22.85 -4.40 -18.33
CA LEU A 190 22.36 -3.55 -17.25
C LEU A 190 22.82 -2.09 -17.45
N LYS A 191 21.90 -1.18 -17.76
CA LYS A 191 22.20 0.25 -17.93
C LYS A 191 21.41 1.16 -17.02
N LYS A 192 20.15 0.82 -16.72
CA LYS A 192 19.24 1.68 -15.94
C LYS A 192 18.56 0.89 -14.80
N ILE A 193 18.69 1.39 -13.58
CA ILE A 193 18.11 0.81 -12.37
C ILE A 193 17.08 1.77 -11.77
N ALA A 194 15.92 1.26 -11.37
CA ALA A 194 14.99 1.96 -10.49
C ALA A 194 15.04 1.38 -9.07
N VAL A 195 15.26 2.25 -8.08
CA VAL A 195 15.08 1.94 -6.66
C VAL A 195 13.68 2.39 -6.25
N ILE A 196 12.76 1.45 -6.10
CA ILE A 196 11.35 1.74 -5.79
C ILE A 196 11.08 1.38 -4.33
N SER A 197 10.87 2.41 -3.52
CA SER A 197 10.65 2.23 -2.08
C SER A 197 9.58 3.18 -1.54
N SER A 198 8.61 2.61 -0.83
CA SER A 198 7.59 3.37 -0.11
C SER A 198 8.13 4.08 1.14
N SER A 199 9.36 3.76 1.56
CA SER A 199 10.08 4.43 2.64
C SER A 199 11.48 4.82 2.17
N HIS A 200 12.30 5.39 3.06
CA HIS A 200 13.72 5.58 2.78
C HIS A 200 14.40 4.25 2.41
N PRO A 201 15.10 4.15 1.26
CA PRO A 201 16.01 3.03 0.98
C PRO A 201 17.05 2.90 2.09
N THR A 202 17.56 1.69 2.34
CA THR A 202 18.58 1.50 3.38
C THR A 202 19.93 2.07 2.94
N ASN A 203 20.77 2.44 3.91
CA ASN A 203 22.07 3.06 3.64
C ASN A 203 22.95 2.18 2.74
N GLU A 204 22.95 0.87 2.96
CA GLU A 204 23.72 -0.07 2.14
C GLU A 204 23.24 -0.12 0.69
N VAL A 205 21.93 0.01 0.42
CA VAL A 205 21.41 0.13 -0.94
C VAL A 205 21.85 1.45 -1.55
N MET A 206 21.75 2.55 -0.80
CA MET A 206 22.16 3.86 -1.31
C MET A 206 23.64 3.92 -1.66
N GLU A 207 24.50 3.36 -0.80
CA GLU A 207 25.93 3.27 -1.08
C GLU A 207 26.22 2.34 -2.26
N ALA A 208 25.52 1.21 -2.38
CA ALA A 208 25.66 0.31 -3.53
C ALA A 208 25.31 1.02 -4.84
N THR A 209 24.25 1.83 -4.87
CA THR A 209 23.89 2.58 -6.09
C THR A 209 24.94 3.60 -6.50
N LYS A 210 25.69 4.18 -5.54
CA LYS A 210 26.81 5.07 -5.88
C LYS A 210 27.92 4.31 -6.59
N ILE A 211 28.27 3.12 -6.08
CA ILE A 211 29.24 2.22 -6.70
C ILE A 211 28.80 1.86 -8.13
N LEU A 212 27.52 1.54 -8.32
CA LEU A 212 26.95 1.20 -9.63
C LEU A 212 27.00 2.40 -10.60
N SER A 213 26.70 3.60 -10.13
CA SER A 213 26.80 4.82 -10.94
C SER A 213 28.23 5.17 -11.33
N GLU A 214 29.21 4.93 -10.47
CA GLU A 214 30.64 5.08 -10.81
C GLU A 214 31.08 4.08 -11.90
N GLN A 215 30.38 2.95 -12.04
CA GLN A 215 30.56 1.96 -13.10
C GLN A 215 29.73 2.25 -14.36
N GLY A 216 29.05 3.39 -14.43
CA GLY A 216 28.29 3.84 -15.60
C GLY A 216 26.82 3.39 -15.65
N VAL A 217 26.28 2.83 -14.56
CA VAL A 217 24.86 2.47 -14.48
C VAL A 217 24.03 3.67 -14.00
N GLU A 218 23.00 4.03 -14.77
CA GLU A 218 22.05 5.06 -14.39
C GLU A 218 21.14 4.53 -13.27
N VAL A 219 20.98 5.30 -12.20
CA VAL A 219 20.12 4.93 -11.07
C VAL A 219 19.11 6.03 -10.77
N GLU A 220 17.82 5.69 -10.79
CA GLU A 220 16.73 6.57 -10.37
C GLU A 220 16.08 6.07 -9.08
N TYR A 221 15.72 7.00 -8.20
CA TYR A 221 14.93 6.71 -7.01
C TYR A 221 13.48 7.14 -7.22
N ILE A 222 12.54 6.24 -6.94
CA ILE A 222 11.10 6.47 -7.09
C ILE A 222 10.41 6.23 -5.74
N GLY A 223 9.53 7.18 -5.35
CA GLY A 223 8.78 7.13 -4.10
C GLY A 223 9.09 8.30 -3.15
N GLU A 224 8.66 8.15 -1.90
CA GLU A 224 8.68 9.21 -0.87
C GLU A 224 10.07 9.78 -0.61
N TYR A 225 11.10 8.92 -0.63
CA TYR A 225 12.48 9.36 -0.42
C TYR A 225 12.95 10.40 -1.43
N ALA A 226 12.60 10.21 -2.70
CA ALA A 226 13.04 11.08 -3.78
C ALA A 226 12.12 12.30 -3.98
N ASN A 227 11.06 12.43 -3.17
CA ASN A 227 9.94 13.35 -3.43
C ASN A 227 9.37 13.18 -4.87
N ASN A 228 9.49 11.96 -5.41
CA ASN A 228 9.05 11.58 -6.74
C ASN A 228 7.79 10.70 -6.59
N HIS A 229 6.71 11.36 -6.17
CA HIS A 229 5.43 10.73 -5.86
C HIS A 229 4.61 10.50 -7.14
N LYS A 230 5.09 9.61 -8.02
CA LYS A 230 4.35 9.13 -9.18
C LYS A 230 3.72 7.77 -8.89
N LEU A 231 2.56 7.50 -9.49
CA LEU A 231 2.01 6.14 -9.57
C LEU A 231 3.06 5.28 -10.29
N VAL A 232 3.42 4.16 -9.70
CA VAL A 232 4.34 3.20 -10.33
C VAL A 232 3.49 2.23 -11.16
N ASP A 233 3.40 2.49 -12.46
CA ASP A 233 2.63 1.69 -13.42
C ASP A 233 3.55 0.85 -14.33
N ALA A 234 2.95 0.09 -15.25
CA ALA A 234 3.68 -0.77 -16.18
C ALA A 234 4.64 0.01 -17.10
N GLU A 235 4.33 1.27 -17.45
CA GLU A 235 5.21 2.10 -18.29
C GLU A 235 6.54 2.32 -17.59
N ILE A 236 6.52 2.65 -16.30
CA ILE A 236 7.73 2.80 -15.49
C ILE A 236 8.56 1.51 -15.51
N TYR A 237 7.95 0.33 -15.32
CA TYR A 237 8.70 -0.93 -15.35
C TYR A 237 9.37 -1.20 -16.70
N ASN A 238 8.77 -0.73 -17.80
CA ASN A 238 9.32 -0.92 -19.13
C ASN A 238 10.60 -0.10 -19.40
N GLU A 239 10.84 0.97 -18.63
CA GLU A 239 11.98 1.87 -18.80
C GLU A 239 13.29 1.37 -18.19
N TYR A 240 13.25 0.42 -17.25
CA TYR A 240 14.43 0.01 -16.48
C TYR A 240 14.84 -1.43 -16.80
N ASP A 241 16.12 -1.69 -16.59
CA ASP A 241 16.73 -3.00 -16.79
C ASP A 241 16.67 -3.85 -15.52
N LEU A 242 16.57 -3.19 -14.37
CA LEU A 242 16.53 -3.79 -13.04
C LEU A 242 15.73 -2.91 -12.08
N ILE A 243 14.91 -3.56 -11.25
CA ILE A 243 14.25 -2.93 -10.12
C ILE A 243 14.95 -3.36 -8.83
N ILE A 244 15.11 -2.44 -7.87
CA ILE A 244 15.45 -2.75 -6.48
C ILE A 244 14.23 -2.44 -5.62
N GLY A 245 13.73 -3.44 -4.89
CA GLY A 245 12.54 -3.26 -4.06
C GLY A 245 12.11 -4.50 -3.27
N ILE A 246 10.94 -4.40 -2.64
CA ILE A 246 10.32 -5.46 -1.83
C ILE A 246 8.81 -5.53 -2.06
N GLY A 247 8.19 -6.62 -1.58
CA GLY A 247 6.73 -6.76 -1.54
C GLY A 247 6.10 -6.77 -2.92
N LYS A 248 5.15 -5.86 -3.18
CA LYS A 248 4.37 -5.85 -4.42
C LYS A 248 5.22 -5.51 -5.65
N ASN A 249 6.27 -4.70 -5.50
CA ASN A 249 7.22 -4.40 -6.59
C ASN A 249 7.92 -5.65 -7.14
N VAL A 250 8.13 -6.66 -6.29
CA VAL A 250 8.70 -7.93 -6.73
C VAL A 250 7.74 -8.63 -7.67
N LYS A 251 6.44 -8.66 -7.36
CA LYS A 251 5.42 -9.32 -8.20
C LYS A 251 5.23 -8.60 -9.53
N TYR A 252 5.19 -7.27 -9.52
CA TYR A 252 5.18 -6.48 -10.75
C TYR A 252 6.37 -6.84 -11.64
N SER A 253 7.58 -6.94 -11.07
CA SER A 253 8.80 -7.33 -11.79
C SER A 253 8.75 -8.77 -12.34
N LEU A 254 8.28 -9.71 -11.52
CA LEU A 254 8.16 -11.13 -11.89
C LEU A 254 7.20 -11.31 -13.08
N VAL A 255 6.05 -10.64 -13.03
CA VAL A 255 5.03 -10.70 -14.10
C VAL A 255 5.49 -9.94 -15.35
N SER A 256 6.14 -8.79 -15.19
CA SER A 256 6.64 -8.01 -16.33
C SER A 256 7.84 -8.64 -17.03
N GLY A 257 8.58 -9.52 -16.36
CA GLY A 257 9.84 -10.05 -16.88
C GLY A 257 10.99 -9.05 -16.77
N VAL A 258 10.88 -8.08 -15.87
CA VAL A 258 11.98 -7.18 -15.50
C VAL A 258 12.69 -7.78 -14.29
N PRO A 259 14.03 -7.99 -14.33
CA PRO A 259 14.77 -8.46 -13.18
C PRO A 259 14.52 -7.64 -11.91
N ILE A 260 14.47 -8.32 -10.76
CA ILE A 260 14.31 -7.72 -9.44
C ILE A 260 15.46 -8.12 -8.52
N TYR A 261 16.10 -7.13 -7.90
CA TYR A 261 16.97 -7.32 -6.76
C TYR A 261 16.16 -7.08 -5.47
N LEU A 262 15.76 -8.17 -4.81
CA LEU A 262 14.94 -8.14 -3.61
C LEU A 262 15.78 -7.76 -2.40
N TYR A 263 15.65 -6.51 -1.96
CA TYR A 263 16.37 -6.02 -0.79
C TYR A 263 15.69 -4.80 -0.16
N GLY A 264 15.68 -4.74 1.18
CA GLY A 264 15.11 -3.61 1.92
C GLY A 264 15.50 -3.61 3.40
N ARG A 265 14.66 -3.00 4.26
CA ARG A 265 14.97 -2.81 5.69
C ARG A 265 15.33 -4.08 6.47
N PHE A 266 14.82 -5.23 6.02
CA PHE A 266 15.04 -6.54 6.64
C PHE A 266 16.22 -7.31 6.04
N GLY A 267 16.94 -6.75 5.05
CA GLY A 267 17.88 -7.48 4.21
C GLY A 267 17.19 -8.02 2.95
N GLY A 268 17.69 -9.14 2.43
CA GLY A 268 17.10 -9.82 1.29
C GLY A 268 18.06 -10.76 0.57
N PRO A 269 17.54 -11.71 -0.22
CA PRO A 269 18.36 -12.68 -0.94
C PRO A 269 19.15 -12.02 -2.08
N GLY A 270 18.80 -10.81 -2.50
CA GLY A 270 19.29 -10.24 -3.77
C GLY A 270 18.42 -10.75 -4.90
N TYR A 271 19.03 -11.30 -5.95
CA TYR A 271 18.27 -11.93 -7.03
C TYR A 271 17.52 -13.19 -6.56
N LEU A 272 16.33 -13.38 -7.12
CA LEU A 272 15.55 -14.59 -6.89
C LEU A 272 16.14 -15.77 -7.66
N THR A 273 16.11 -16.94 -7.03
CA THR A 273 16.56 -18.21 -7.57
C THR A 273 15.63 -19.32 -7.10
N ASP A 274 15.70 -20.49 -7.74
CA ASP A 274 14.93 -21.66 -7.33
C ASP A 274 15.18 -22.04 -5.85
N SER A 275 16.38 -21.78 -5.32
CA SER A 275 16.73 -22.10 -3.92
C SER A 275 16.18 -21.12 -2.88
N ASN A 276 15.86 -19.88 -3.27
CA ASN A 276 15.40 -18.85 -2.32
C ASN A 276 13.92 -18.43 -2.52
N LEU A 277 13.30 -18.80 -3.64
CA LEU A 277 11.94 -18.38 -4.02
C LEU A 277 10.88 -18.77 -2.97
N THR A 278 10.95 -19.98 -2.42
CA THR A 278 9.97 -20.46 -1.42
C THR A 278 9.99 -19.59 -0.15
N THR A 279 11.18 -19.29 0.36
CA THR A 279 11.36 -18.44 1.55
C THR A 279 10.89 -17.00 1.28
N ALA A 280 11.24 -16.48 0.10
CA ALA A 280 10.82 -15.15 -0.33
C ALA A 280 9.28 -15.06 -0.45
N THR A 281 8.64 -16.05 -1.08
CA THR A 281 7.19 -16.11 -1.26
C THR A 281 6.45 -16.25 0.07
N THR A 282 6.94 -17.12 0.97
CA THR A 282 6.34 -17.35 2.30
C THR A 282 6.26 -16.06 3.12
N THR A 283 7.25 -15.18 2.98
CA THR A 283 7.31 -13.90 3.68
C THR A 283 6.77 -12.72 2.88
N ASN A 284 6.06 -12.97 1.78
CA ASN A 284 5.53 -11.98 0.84
C ASN A 284 6.62 -10.99 0.36
N PHE A 285 7.78 -11.53 -0.02
CA PHE A 285 8.89 -10.81 -0.63
C PHE A 285 9.37 -9.60 0.17
N SER A 286 9.28 -9.67 1.50
CA SER A 286 9.65 -8.55 2.36
C SER A 286 11.15 -8.46 2.65
N GLY A 287 11.94 -9.44 2.21
CA GLY A 287 13.36 -9.62 2.57
C GLY A 287 13.58 -10.30 3.92
N ARG A 288 12.53 -10.72 4.63
CA ARG A 288 12.66 -11.45 5.90
C ARG A 288 13.13 -12.88 5.64
N GLY A 289 13.88 -13.44 6.58
CA GLY A 289 14.45 -14.78 6.48
C GLY A 289 15.78 -14.82 5.71
N PHE A 290 16.37 -13.66 5.46
CA PHE A 290 17.67 -13.51 4.79
C PHE A 290 18.56 -12.54 5.56
N GLU A 291 19.87 -12.71 5.39
CA GLU A 291 20.86 -11.84 6.02
C GLU A 291 20.96 -10.48 5.33
N LYS A 292 21.52 -9.51 6.07
CA LYS A 292 21.92 -8.23 5.50
C LYS A 292 23.25 -8.36 4.76
N LYS A 293 23.43 -7.53 3.75
CA LYS A 293 24.63 -7.45 2.90
C LYS A 293 25.28 -6.07 3.03
N THR A 294 26.57 -6.02 2.74
CA THR A 294 27.27 -4.74 2.58
C THR A 294 26.94 -4.09 1.24
N SER A 295 27.17 -2.79 1.12
CA SER A 295 26.99 -2.04 -0.12
C SER A 295 27.83 -2.62 -1.27
N THR A 296 29.07 -3.04 -0.99
CA THR A 296 29.94 -3.70 -1.96
C THR A 296 29.37 -5.05 -2.42
N GLN A 297 28.90 -5.89 -1.51
CA GLN A 297 28.28 -7.17 -1.87
C GLN A 297 27.06 -6.96 -2.78
N ILE A 298 26.21 -5.98 -2.45
CA ILE A 298 25.03 -5.64 -3.25
C ILE A 298 25.44 -5.21 -4.66
N ALA A 299 26.39 -4.29 -4.80
CA ALA A 299 26.84 -3.81 -6.10
C ALA A 299 27.47 -4.92 -6.95
N THR A 300 28.33 -5.75 -6.35
CA THR A 300 28.96 -6.90 -7.02
C THR A 300 27.92 -7.92 -7.47
N GLU A 301 26.99 -8.32 -6.60
CA GLU A 301 25.93 -9.26 -6.96
C GLU A 301 25.05 -8.73 -8.10
N ILE A 302 24.67 -7.45 -8.05
CA ILE A 302 23.84 -6.81 -9.08
C ILE A 302 24.46 -6.95 -10.46
N ILE A 303 25.77 -6.71 -10.59
CA ILE A 303 26.49 -6.77 -11.87
C ILE A 303 26.77 -8.23 -12.26
N ASP A 304 27.45 -8.98 -11.39
CA ASP A 304 28.00 -10.30 -11.74
C ASP A 304 26.90 -11.35 -11.97
N SER A 305 25.74 -11.18 -11.33
CA SER A 305 24.64 -12.14 -11.41
C SER A 305 23.46 -11.67 -12.27
N TYR A 306 23.56 -10.53 -12.97
CA TYR A 306 22.47 -9.99 -13.79
C TYR A 306 22.01 -10.97 -14.87
N GLY A 307 22.94 -11.60 -15.59
CA GLY A 307 22.62 -12.59 -16.62
C GLY A 307 21.86 -13.80 -16.08
N SER A 308 22.21 -14.26 -14.87
CA SER A 308 21.49 -15.34 -14.19
C SER A 308 20.08 -14.91 -13.77
N ALA A 309 19.90 -13.65 -13.39
CA ALA A 309 18.58 -13.10 -13.05
C ALA A 309 17.67 -13.01 -14.28
N LEU A 310 18.20 -12.59 -15.43
CA LEU A 310 17.47 -12.61 -16.71
C LEU A 310 16.98 -14.03 -17.04
N ALA A 311 17.88 -15.01 -16.98
CA ALA A 311 17.53 -16.41 -17.25
C ALA A 311 16.49 -16.97 -16.26
N PHE A 312 16.56 -16.58 -14.98
CA PHE A 312 15.56 -16.96 -13.98
C PHE A 312 14.17 -16.39 -14.31
N HIS A 313 14.09 -15.11 -14.69
CA HIS A 313 12.83 -14.50 -15.09
C HIS A 313 12.28 -15.15 -16.36
N GLU A 314 13.10 -15.31 -17.40
CA GLU A 314 12.70 -15.95 -18.65
C GLU A 314 12.13 -17.36 -18.42
N LYS A 315 12.80 -18.18 -17.61
CA LYS A 315 12.38 -19.55 -17.28
C LYS A 315 11.03 -19.59 -16.55
N ASN A 316 10.75 -18.64 -15.65
CA ASN A 316 9.65 -18.75 -14.69
C ASN A 316 8.49 -17.78 -14.94
N ARG A 317 8.60 -16.86 -15.92
CA ARG A 317 7.62 -15.79 -16.14
C ARG A 317 6.20 -16.30 -16.32
N ASP A 318 5.99 -17.34 -17.11
CA ASP A 318 4.65 -17.88 -17.35
C ASP A 318 4.00 -18.38 -16.05
N ALA A 319 4.77 -19.03 -15.18
CA ALA A 319 4.28 -19.45 -13.86
C ALA A 319 3.96 -18.24 -12.96
N PHE A 320 4.75 -17.17 -13.03
CA PHE A 320 4.46 -15.94 -12.29
C PHE A 320 3.22 -15.21 -12.82
N ILE A 321 2.99 -15.22 -14.14
CA ILE A 321 1.77 -14.69 -14.75
C ILE A 321 0.55 -15.48 -14.24
N GLU A 322 0.60 -16.80 -14.28
CA GLU A 322 -0.48 -17.65 -13.78
C GLU A 322 -0.74 -17.43 -12.28
N GLN A 323 0.31 -17.23 -11.49
CA GLN A 323 0.19 -17.07 -10.04
C GLN A 323 -0.27 -15.67 -9.62
N TYR A 324 0.16 -14.62 -10.31
CA TYR A 324 0.02 -13.25 -9.83
C TYR A 324 -0.81 -12.34 -10.74
N SER A 325 -1.14 -12.71 -11.98
CA SER A 325 -1.94 -11.80 -12.82
C SER A 325 -3.37 -11.66 -12.29
N ILE A 326 -3.88 -10.44 -12.26
CA ILE A 326 -5.16 -10.11 -11.62
C ILE A 326 -6.34 -10.79 -12.29
N ASP A 327 -6.31 -10.98 -13.61
CA ASP A 327 -7.36 -11.68 -14.33
C ASP A 327 -7.43 -13.15 -13.92
N VAL A 328 -6.29 -13.83 -13.80
CA VAL A 328 -6.24 -15.23 -13.35
C VAL A 328 -6.72 -15.37 -11.90
N VAL A 329 -6.23 -14.51 -11.01
CA VAL A 329 -6.56 -14.55 -9.58
C VAL A 329 -8.05 -14.23 -9.35
N VAL A 330 -8.57 -13.18 -10.00
CA VAL A 330 -9.97 -12.78 -9.87
C VAL A 330 -10.89 -13.83 -10.50
N GLU A 331 -10.60 -14.35 -11.70
CA GLU A 331 -11.42 -15.42 -12.29
C GLU A 331 -11.48 -16.67 -11.38
N SER A 332 -10.33 -17.09 -10.83
CA SER A 332 -10.24 -18.23 -9.91
C SER A 332 -11.02 -18.01 -8.62
N LEU A 333 -10.91 -16.82 -8.01
CA LEU A 333 -11.60 -16.48 -6.78
C LEU A 333 -13.12 -16.39 -7.00
N PHE A 334 -13.56 -15.63 -8.00
CA PHE A 334 -14.98 -15.35 -8.21
C PHE A 334 -15.74 -16.52 -8.83
N SER A 335 -15.09 -17.38 -9.62
CA SER A 335 -15.73 -18.63 -10.10
C SER A 335 -16.11 -19.59 -8.97
N LYS A 336 -15.32 -19.61 -7.88
CA LYS A 336 -15.64 -20.38 -6.66
C LYS A 336 -16.72 -19.67 -5.86
N LEU A 337 -16.53 -18.37 -5.59
CA LEU A 337 -17.48 -17.58 -4.83
C LEU A 337 -18.87 -17.62 -5.46
N ASN A 338 -19.03 -17.43 -6.77
CA ASN A 338 -20.31 -17.40 -7.47
C ASN A 338 -21.17 -18.66 -7.23
N LYS A 339 -20.55 -19.81 -6.96
CA LYS A 339 -21.25 -21.08 -6.68
C LYS A 339 -21.75 -21.20 -5.24
N GLU A 340 -21.29 -20.33 -4.35
CA GLU A 340 -21.65 -20.36 -2.94
C GLU A 340 -22.95 -19.62 -2.65
N GLN A 341 -23.71 -20.20 -1.73
CA GLN A 341 -24.89 -19.56 -1.17
C GLN A 341 -24.49 -18.44 -0.20
N SER A 342 -25.25 -17.35 -0.20
CA SER A 342 -25.10 -16.30 0.80
C SER A 342 -25.29 -16.87 2.20
N LYS A 343 -24.39 -16.50 3.11
CA LYS A 343 -24.52 -16.85 4.52
C LYS A 343 -25.74 -16.15 5.13
N LYS A 344 -26.44 -16.85 6.03
CA LYS A 344 -27.40 -16.25 6.95
C LYS A 344 -26.76 -16.24 8.33
N VAL A 345 -26.52 -15.05 8.85
CA VAL A 345 -25.94 -14.84 10.18
C VAL A 345 -26.87 -13.94 10.99
N LYS A 346 -26.87 -14.16 12.30
CA LYS A 346 -27.54 -13.27 13.26
C LYS A 346 -26.59 -12.96 14.40
N PHE A 347 -26.54 -11.69 14.75
CA PHE A 347 -25.82 -11.16 15.89
C PHE A 347 -26.81 -10.60 16.91
N SER A 348 -26.44 -10.51 18.18
CA SER A 348 -27.27 -9.79 19.15
C SER A 348 -27.27 -8.30 18.83
N ASN A 349 -28.35 -7.59 19.15
CA ASN A 349 -28.39 -6.13 18.97
C ASN A 349 -27.29 -5.43 19.78
N GLN A 350 -26.94 -5.97 20.97
CA GLN A 350 -25.83 -5.47 21.77
C GLN A 350 -24.49 -5.60 21.02
N TYR A 351 -24.25 -6.72 20.33
CA TYR A 351 -23.05 -6.91 19.53
C TYR A 351 -23.00 -5.95 18.34
N ILE A 352 -24.12 -5.75 17.62
CA ILE A 352 -24.21 -4.77 16.54
C ILE A 352 -23.91 -3.36 17.04
N ASN A 353 -24.49 -2.94 18.17
CA ASN A 353 -24.22 -1.63 18.75
C ASN A 353 -22.74 -1.50 19.18
N TRP A 354 -22.16 -2.56 19.74
CA TRP A 354 -20.74 -2.60 20.05
C TRP A 354 -19.86 -2.47 18.80
N LEU A 355 -20.20 -3.14 17.69
CA LEU A 355 -19.48 -3.01 16.41
C LEU A 355 -19.55 -1.57 15.87
N VAL A 356 -20.71 -0.93 15.94
CA VAL A 356 -20.86 0.48 15.53
C VAL A 356 -19.96 1.36 16.40
N SER A 357 -20.00 1.21 17.73
CA SER A 357 -19.11 1.95 18.62
C SER A 357 -17.63 1.67 18.34
N MET A 358 -17.26 0.43 17.99
CA MET A 358 -15.90 0.07 17.60
C MET A 358 -15.46 0.78 16.32
N GLN A 359 -16.30 0.84 15.28
CA GLN A 359 -16.00 1.59 14.06
C GLN A 359 -15.84 3.09 14.32
N ILE A 360 -16.72 3.67 15.14
CA ILE A 360 -16.63 5.08 15.56
C ILE A 360 -15.29 5.35 16.25
N ASN A 361 -14.90 4.50 17.21
CA ASN A 361 -13.64 4.62 17.93
C ASN A 361 -12.42 4.43 17.03
N LEU A 362 -12.48 3.47 16.11
CA LEU A 362 -11.42 3.21 15.14
C LEU A 362 -11.22 4.43 14.25
N MET A 363 -12.30 4.95 13.64
CA MET A 363 -12.25 6.15 12.81
C MET A 363 -11.63 7.32 13.57
N GLN A 364 -12.05 7.58 14.81
CA GLN A 364 -11.52 8.71 15.58
C GLN A 364 -10.05 8.54 15.94
N ARG A 365 -9.61 7.34 16.35
CA ARG A 365 -8.19 7.07 16.61
C ARG A 365 -7.35 7.32 15.37
N LEU A 366 -7.85 6.94 14.20
CA LEU A 366 -7.11 7.08 12.97
C LEU A 366 -7.09 8.53 12.46
N GLN A 367 -8.19 9.27 12.58
CA GLN A 367 -8.23 10.72 12.33
C GLN A 367 -7.25 11.48 13.22
N ASN A 368 -7.27 11.23 14.54
CA ASN A 368 -6.32 11.82 15.48
C ASN A 368 -4.87 11.46 15.12
N THR A 369 -4.62 10.23 14.67
CA THR A 369 -3.29 9.79 14.23
C THR A 369 -2.84 10.55 12.98
N ALA A 370 -3.73 10.71 11.99
CA ALA A 370 -3.46 11.46 10.77
C ALA A 370 -3.16 12.94 11.06
N GLU A 371 -3.94 13.58 11.94
CA GLU A 371 -3.68 14.96 12.39
C GLU A 371 -2.32 15.09 13.10
N MET A 372 -1.98 14.14 13.98
CA MET A 372 -0.66 14.13 14.63
C MET A 372 0.49 13.98 13.64
N ILE A 373 0.34 13.15 12.60
CA ILE A 373 1.35 12.99 11.55
C ILE A 373 1.51 14.31 10.77
N LYS A 374 0.40 14.92 10.32
CA LYS A 374 0.42 16.23 9.64
C LYS A 374 1.09 17.30 10.50
N ALA A 375 0.79 17.33 11.80
CA ALA A 375 1.42 18.26 12.75
C ALA A 375 2.93 18.02 12.88
N ARG A 376 3.37 16.75 12.97
CA ARG A 376 4.80 16.40 13.02
C ARG A 376 5.55 16.79 11.75
N GLU A 377 4.97 16.51 10.58
CA GLU A 377 5.53 16.93 9.29
C GLU A 377 5.68 18.45 9.22
N LYS A 378 4.68 19.19 9.72
CA LYS A 378 4.73 20.65 9.78
C LYS A 378 5.83 21.15 10.71
N VAL A 379 6.00 20.55 11.88
CA VAL A 379 7.08 20.86 12.82
C VAL A 379 8.44 20.62 12.15
N ALA A 380 8.64 19.45 11.53
CA ALA A 380 9.90 19.13 10.83
C ALA A 380 10.19 20.12 9.68
N GLN A 381 9.17 20.55 8.95
CA GLN A 381 9.31 21.59 7.92
C GLN A 381 9.78 22.92 8.51
N LEU A 382 9.16 23.36 9.61
CA LEU A 382 9.51 24.61 10.29
C LEU A 382 10.92 24.56 10.89
N GLU A 383 11.33 23.41 11.45
CA GLU A 383 12.70 23.20 11.94
C GLU A 383 13.74 23.32 10.81
N ARG A 384 13.48 22.72 9.64
CA ARG A 384 14.35 22.89 8.45
C ARG A 384 14.47 24.35 8.03
N GLN A 385 13.36 25.08 8.02
CA GLN A 385 13.35 26.52 7.70
C GLN A 385 14.13 27.33 8.74
N LEU A 386 13.97 27.02 10.03
CA LEU A 386 14.70 27.67 11.12
C LEU A 386 16.21 27.45 10.99
N ILE A 387 16.65 26.22 10.71
CA ILE A 387 18.06 25.88 10.48
C ILE A 387 18.61 26.66 9.28
N ALA A 388 17.88 26.69 8.16
CA ALA A 388 18.29 27.43 6.96
C ALA A 388 18.43 28.94 7.24
N LYS A 389 17.46 29.54 7.96
CA LYS A 389 17.50 30.95 8.35
C LYS A 389 18.63 31.26 9.33
N ASN A 390 18.90 30.37 10.28
CA ASN A 390 20.06 30.51 11.17
C ASN A 390 21.38 30.47 10.41
N LYS A 391 21.51 29.58 9.40
CA LYS A 391 22.69 29.53 8.53
C LYS A 391 22.86 30.83 7.72
N GLU A 392 21.76 31.39 7.21
CA GLU A 392 21.74 32.68 6.52
C GLU A 392 22.20 33.82 7.45
N ILE A 393 21.65 33.89 8.67
CA ILE A 393 22.01 34.86 9.69
C ILE A 393 23.51 34.75 10.04
N ILE A 394 24.02 33.55 10.30
CA ILE A 394 25.44 33.30 10.57
C ILE A 394 26.30 33.75 9.39
N GLY A 395 25.87 33.47 8.16
CA GLY A 395 26.50 33.96 6.93
C GLY A 395 26.61 35.48 6.88
N ILE A 396 25.52 36.19 7.20
CA ILE A 396 25.51 37.66 7.30
C ILE A 396 26.47 38.14 8.39
N TYR A 397 26.42 37.57 9.60
CA TYR A 397 27.32 37.93 10.71
C TYR A 397 28.80 37.75 10.35
N ASN A 398 29.10 36.71 9.56
CA ASN A 398 30.46 36.39 9.13
C ASN A 398 30.94 37.18 7.90
N SER A 399 30.03 37.85 7.19
CA SER A 399 30.34 38.65 5.99
C SER A 399 31.27 39.83 6.28
N LYS A 400 32.09 40.20 5.29
CA LYS A 400 33.02 41.36 5.39
C LYS A 400 32.27 42.66 5.63
N SER A 401 31.14 42.88 4.94
CA SER A 401 30.31 44.08 5.08
C SER A 401 29.75 44.23 6.51
N TRP A 402 29.28 43.15 7.13
CA TRP A 402 28.79 43.17 8.49
C TRP A 402 29.91 43.46 9.51
N LYS A 403 31.10 42.88 9.32
CA LYS A 403 32.26 43.12 10.18
C LYS A 403 32.76 44.56 10.09
N ILE A 404 32.80 45.14 8.89
CA ILE A 404 33.21 46.53 8.64
C ILE A 404 32.23 47.53 9.25
N THR A 405 30.91 47.27 9.17
CA THR A 405 29.88 48.18 9.69
C THR A 405 29.59 48.00 11.18
N LYS A 406 30.19 47.01 11.86
CA LYS A 406 29.96 46.73 13.29
C LYS A 406 30.34 47.91 14.21
N PRO A 407 31.49 48.60 14.04
CA PRO A 407 31.86 49.74 14.89
C PRO A 407 30.92 50.93 14.71
N LEU A 408 30.55 51.25 13.47
CA LEU A 408 29.60 52.32 13.14
C LEU A 408 28.22 52.10 13.78
N ARG A 409 27.74 50.86 13.79
CA ARG A 409 26.46 50.51 14.43
C ARG A 409 26.51 50.58 15.96
N ALA A 410 27.65 50.25 16.57
CA ALA A 410 27.84 50.40 18.01
C ALA A 410 27.84 51.90 18.41
N ALA A 411 28.51 52.76 17.64
CA ALA A 411 28.53 54.20 17.85
C ALA A 411 27.13 54.83 17.71
N MET A 412 26.37 54.45 16.66
CA MET A 412 24.98 54.91 16.49
C MET A 412 24.04 54.49 17.64
N LYS A 413 24.25 53.31 18.24
CA LYS A 413 23.46 52.84 19.39
C LYS A 413 23.75 53.64 20.66
N LEU A 414 24.99 54.09 20.85
CA LEU A 414 25.37 54.95 21.97
C LEU A 414 24.77 56.35 21.81
N LEU A 415 24.80 56.90 20.61
CA LEU A 415 24.19 58.20 20.28
C LEU A 415 22.66 58.20 20.48
N LYS A 416 21.96 57.12 20.11
CA LYS A 416 20.51 56.96 20.35
C LYS A 416 20.10 56.72 21.81
N ARG A 417 21.05 56.39 22.70
CA ARG A 417 20.81 56.21 24.14
C ARG A 417 21.13 57.46 24.96
N SER A 418 21.77 58.45 24.34
CA SER A 418 22.14 59.73 24.94
C SER A 418 21.23 60.88 24.48
N SER A 419 20.23 60.57 23.67
CA SER A 419 19.01 61.34 23.38
C SER A 419 17.82 60.68 24.08
#